data_AF-A0A524MHM0-F1
#
_entry.id   AF-A0A524MHM0-F1
#
_cell.length_a   1.000
_cell.length_b   1.000
_cell.length_c   1.000
_cell.angle_alpha   90.00
_cell.angle_beta   90.00
_cell.angle_gamma   90.00
#
_symmetry.space_group_name_H-M   'P 1'
#
loop_
_entity.id
_entity.type
_entity.pdbx_description
1 polymer ?
#
loop_
_entity_poly.entity_id
_entity_poly.type
_entity_poly.pdbx_seq_one_letter_code
_entity_poly.pdbx_strand_id
1 'polypeptide(L)'
;MTSEHILRRIVQRGWTERLGREFEAQFGEQLRWLIIVTMERIGTLQWRVNPDYVKSSLEDRRLALYENTLSDLWSELLNGLVERYIEGRQTDTIHQEFVPYLRGVVRHLVIANARMLRLISRETSAEMLSSVCDAKRDTTYVDRLAWLKFCLEKKVRQEILARATPDVFSRFYRLIHRVSDYFFEQYVPSQCARISRSRGSILQDLLASFSSEVEVNEACEYIGTITPMAKDIDDRQRAPEGKDEGEYLGAQNHAQRRGSS
;
A
#
# COMPACT_ATOMS: atom_id res chain seq x y z
N MET A 1 -23.24 0.99 -14.79
CA MET A 1 -23.06 -0.34 -14.18
C MET A 1 -22.04 -0.18 -13.06
N THR A 2 -22.33 -0.64 -11.85
CA THR A 2 -21.41 -0.53 -10.72
C THR A 2 -20.21 -1.45 -10.90
N SER A 3 -19.03 -1.01 -10.48
CA SER A 3 -17.74 -1.73 -10.60
C SER A 3 -17.76 -3.13 -10.01
N GLU A 4 -18.64 -3.37 -9.05
CA GLU A 4 -18.78 -4.67 -8.40
C GLU A 4 -19.52 -5.72 -9.26
N HIS A 5 -20.34 -5.28 -10.22
CA HIS A 5 -21.18 -6.19 -11.02
C HIS A 5 -20.35 -7.12 -11.91
N ILE A 6 -19.28 -6.62 -12.51
CA ILE A 6 -18.40 -7.44 -13.34
C ILE A 6 -17.59 -8.45 -12.51
N LEU A 7 -17.12 -8.03 -11.33
CA LEU A 7 -16.37 -8.89 -10.42
C LEU A 7 -17.23 -10.06 -9.95
N ARG A 8 -18.49 -9.80 -9.57
CA ARG A 8 -19.44 -10.86 -9.21
C ARG A 8 -19.72 -11.82 -10.36
N ARG A 9 -19.81 -11.32 -11.60
CA ARG A 9 -19.98 -12.18 -12.79
C ARG A 9 -18.75 -13.06 -13.05
N ILE A 10 -17.55 -12.56 -12.81
CA ILE A 10 -16.30 -13.34 -12.89
C ILE A 10 -16.33 -14.47 -11.85
N VAL A 11 -16.69 -14.18 -10.60
CA VAL A 11 -16.81 -15.22 -9.55
C VAL A 11 -17.85 -16.29 -9.91
N GLN A 12 -19.00 -15.89 -10.45
CA GLN A 12 -20.09 -16.82 -10.77
C GLN A 12 -19.84 -17.70 -12.00
N ARG A 13 -19.11 -17.18 -13.00
CA ARG A 13 -19.00 -17.80 -14.34
C ARG A 13 -17.57 -18.17 -14.71
N GLY A 14 -16.61 -17.85 -13.87
CA GLY A 14 -15.19 -17.92 -14.17
C GLY A 14 -14.74 -16.85 -15.17
N TRP A 15 -13.44 -16.83 -15.43
CA TRP A 15 -12.85 -15.99 -16.47
C TRP A 15 -13.21 -16.52 -17.86
N THR A 16 -13.75 -15.64 -18.69
CA THR A 16 -13.99 -15.88 -20.13
C THR A 16 -13.40 -14.72 -20.91
N GLU A 17 -13.09 -14.88 -22.20
CA GLU A 17 -12.55 -13.79 -23.01
C GLU A 17 -13.42 -12.52 -22.98
N ARG A 18 -14.74 -12.69 -22.98
CA ARG A 18 -15.68 -11.56 -22.92
C ARG A 18 -15.60 -10.84 -21.58
N LEU A 19 -15.61 -11.59 -20.46
CA LEU A 19 -15.47 -11.01 -19.13
C LEU A 19 -14.09 -10.38 -18.93
N GLY A 20 -13.03 -10.97 -19.49
CA GLY A 20 -11.68 -10.42 -19.49
C GLY A 20 -11.61 -9.08 -20.22
N ARG A 21 -12.21 -8.98 -21.41
CA ARG A 21 -12.30 -7.72 -22.17
C ARG A 21 -13.14 -6.66 -21.45
N GLU A 22 -14.29 -7.04 -20.89
CA GLU A 22 -15.11 -6.11 -20.09
C GLU A 22 -14.35 -5.62 -18.84
N PHE A 23 -13.58 -6.50 -18.18
CA PHE A 23 -12.79 -6.16 -17.01
C PHE A 23 -11.65 -5.21 -17.39
N GLU A 24 -10.94 -5.51 -18.48
CA GLU A 24 -9.84 -4.70 -18.98
C GLU A 24 -10.33 -3.30 -19.41
N ALA A 25 -11.48 -3.22 -20.07
CA ALA A 25 -12.10 -1.95 -20.42
C ALA A 25 -12.49 -1.13 -19.19
N GLN A 26 -12.83 -1.79 -18.08
CA GLN A 26 -13.29 -1.13 -16.87
C GLN A 26 -12.15 -0.74 -15.89
N PHE A 27 -11.14 -1.59 -15.75
CA PHE A 27 -10.09 -1.42 -14.74
C PHE A 27 -8.68 -1.32 -15.32
N GLY A 28 -8.45 -1.75 -16.56
CA GLY A 28 -7.11 -1.94 -17.12
C GLY A 28 -6.24 -0.70 -17.04
N GLU A 29 -6.78 0.46 -17.42
CA GLU A 29 -6.05 1.74 -17.33
C GLU A 29 -5.68 2.10 -15.88
N GLN A 30 -6.62 1.94 -14.94
CA GLN A 30 -6.38 2.23 -13.52
C GLN A 30 -5.33 1.30 -12.92
N LEU A 31 -5.32 0.02 -13.31
CA LEU A 31 -4.31 -0.95 -12.87
C LEU A 31 -2.93 -0.61 -13.42
N ARG A 32 -2.84 -0.24 -14.69
CA ARG A 32 -1.58 0.19 -15.30
C ARG A 32 -1.01 1.44 -14.63
N TRP A 33 -1.84 2.45 -14.37
CA TRP A 33 -1.42 3.64 -13.62
C TRP A 33 -0.98 3.30 -12.20
N LEU A 34 -1.69 2.40 -11.54
CA LEU A 34 -1.32 1.96 -10.19
C LEU A 34 0.09 1.34 -10.15
N ILE A 35 0.48 0.59 -11.18
CA ILE A 35 1.85 0.05 -11.31
C ILE A 35 2.86 1.21 -11.44
N ILE A 36 2.62 2.16 -12.36
CA ILE A 36 3.53 3.30 -12.59
C ILE A 36 3.73 4.12 -11.31
N VAL A 37 2.63 4.48 -10.63
CA VAL A 37 2.68 5.25 -9.38
C VAL A 37 3.44 4.47 -8.30
N THR A 38 3.29 3.14 -8.26
CA THR A 38 4.03 2.30 -7.32
C THR A 38 5.53 2.26 -7.65
N MET A 39 5.89 2.14 -8.94
CA MET A 39 7.27 2.18 -9.42
C MET A 39 7.97 3.52 -9.11
N GLU A 40 7.26 4.64 -9.27
CA GLU A 40 7.71 5.97 -8.86
C GLU A 40 7.95 6.03 -7.35
N ARG A 41 6.99 5.58 -6.54
CA ARG A 41 7.10 5.60 -5.06
C ARG A 41 8.26 4.76 -4.52
N ILE A 42 8.67 3.71 -5.21
CA ILE A 42 9.88 2.94 -4.83
C ILE A 42 11.18 3.52 -5.40
N GLY A 43 11.12 4.66 -6.08
CA GLY A 43 12.29 5.34 -6.65
C GLY A 43 12.85 4.67 -7.90
N THR A 44 12.12 3.75 -8.54
CA THR A 44 12.58 3.13 -9.81
C THR A 44 12.31 4.01 -11.02
N LEU A 45 11.37 4.95 -10.91
CA LEU A 45 11.11 6.02 -11.87
C LEU A 45 11.36 7.37 -11.21
N GLN A 46 11.90 8.32 -11.98
CA GLN A 46 12.06 9.72 -11.55
C GLN A 46 10.83 10.57 -11.83
N TRP A 47 9.99 10.15 -12.79
CA TRP A 47 8.73 10.81 -13.15
C TRP A 47 7.71 9.77 -13.59
N ARG A 48 6.43 10.17 -13.60
CA ARG A 48 5.33 9.31 -14.07
C ARG A 48 5.34 9.20 -15.59
N VAL A 49 5.31 7.97 -16.08
CA VAL A 49 5.21 7.67 -17.51
C VAL A 49 3.77 7.24 -17.79
N ASN A 50 3.14 7.83 -18.81
CA ASN A 50 1.82 7.35 -19.25
C ASN A 50 1.95 5.87 -19.66
N PRO A 51 1.12 4.97 -19.12
CA PRO A 51 1.14 3.55 -19.43
C PRO A 51 1.18 3.20 -20.92
N ASP A 52 0.52 3.98 -21.76
CA ASP A 52 0.43 3.72 -23.21
C ASP A 52 1.77 3.97 -23.93
N TYR A 53 2.67 4.76 -23.32
CA TYR A 53 3.98 5.08 -23.86
C TYR A 53 5.13 4.39 -23.11
N VAL A 54 4.84 3.41 -22.24
CA VAL A 54 5.87 2.73 -21.44
C VAL A 54 6.94 2.09 -22.31
N LYS A 55 6.56 1.44 -23.40
CA LYS A 55 7.51 0.76 -24.32
C LYS A 55 8.48 1.71 -25.01
N SER A 56 8.05 2.95 -25.26
CA SER A 56 8.90 3.98 -25.87
C SER A 56 9.66 4.83 -24.85
N SER A 57 9.24 4.83 -23.59
CA SER A 57 9.75 5.75 -22.56
C SER A 57 10.66 5.08 -21.51
N LEU A 58 10.58 3.76 -21.33
CA LEU A 58 11.37 3.02 -20.35
C LEU A 58 12.45 2.16 -21.00
N GLU A 59 13.64 2.14 -20.39
CA GLU A 59 14.74 1.25 -20.74
C GLU A 59 14.58 -0.15 -20.15
N ASP A 60 15.26 -1.14 -20.73
CA ASP A 60 15.10 -2.59 -20.56
C ASP A 60 14.66 -3.06 -19.16
N ARG A 61 15.40 -2.75 -18.09
CA ARG A 61 15.06 -3.27 -16.75
C ARG A 61 13.81 -2.63 -16.15
N ARG A 62 13.55 -1.35 -16.43
CA ARG A 62 12.35 -0.65 -15.94
C ARG A 62 11.12 -1.05 -16.74
N LEU A 63 11.30 -1.24 -18.05
CA LEU A 63 10.28 -1.84 -18.91
C LEU A 63 9.93 -3.26 -18.43
N ALA A 64 10.95 -4.10 -18.18
CA ALA A 64 10.76 -5.44 -17.64
C ALA A 64 10.07 -5.43 -16.26
N LEU A 65 10.38 -4.46 -15.39
CA LEU A 65 9.68 -4.31 -14.10
C LEU A 65 8.18 -4.07 -14.31
N TYR A 66 7.82 -3.17 -15.22
CA TYR A 66 6.44 -2.88 -15.54
C TYR A 66 5.73 -4.11 -16.14
N GLU A 67 6.32 -4.72 -17.18
CA GLU A 67 5.71 -5.84 -17.89
C GLU A 67 5.57 -7.08 -16.99
N ASN A 68 6.59 -7.43 -16.20
CA ASN A 68 6.52 -8.53 -15.24
C ASN A 68 5.45 -8.27 -14.18
N THR A 69 5.37 -7.05 -13.65
CA THR A 69 4.35 -6.70 -12.64
C THR A 69 2.94 -6.79 -13.22
N LEU A 70 2.72 -6.32 -14.45
CA LEU A 70 1.42 -6.41 -15.10
C LEU A 70 1.03 -7.87 -15.34
N SER A 71 1.98 -8.70 -15.81
CA SER A 71 1.78 -10.14 -16.01
C SER A 71 1.46 -10.88 -14.70
N ASP A 72 2.19 -10.58 -13.63
CA ASP A 72 1.97 -11.21 -12.32
C ASP A 72 0.65 -10.76 -11.70
N LEU A 73 0.26 -9.49 -11.90
CA LEU A 73 -1.04 -8.98 -11.44
C LEU A 73 -2.19 -9.72 -12.13
N TRP A 74 -2.09 -9.93 -13.44
CA TRP A 74 -3.05 -10.77 -14.17
C TRP A 74 -3.07 -12.19 -13.64
N SER A 75 -1.91 -12.77 -13.33
CA SER A 75 -1.82 -14.10 -12.75
C SER A 75 -2.54 -14.17 -11.40
N GLU A 76 -2.36 -13.19 -10.51
CA GLU A 76 -3.09 -13.10 -9.23
C GLU A 76 -4.61 -12.95 -9.44
N LEU A 77 -5.04 -12.10 -10.40
CA LEU A 77 -6.45 -11.91 -10.75
C LEU A 77 -7.10 -13.19 -11.24
N LEU A 78 -6.41 -13.96 -12.08
CA LEU A 78 -6.84 -15.25 -12.59
C LEU A 78 -6.84 -16.33 -11.50
N ASN A 79 -5.90 -16.26 -10.55
CA ASN A 79 -5.73 -17.21 -9.45
C ASN A 79 -6.54 -16.85 -8.19
N GLY A 80 -7.77 -16.37 -8.38
CA GLY A 80 -8.73 -16.21 -7.28
C GLY A 80 -8.61 -14.92 -6.46
N LEU A 81 -7.81 -13.93 -6.86
CA LEU A 81 -7.79 -12.62 -6.16
C LEU A 81 -9.15 -11.91 -6.19
N VAL A 82 -9.90 -12.03 -7.30
CA VAL A 82 -11.26 -11.47 -7.43
C VAL A 82 -12.24 -12.17 -6.48
N GLU A 83 -12.15 -13.50 -6.36
CA GLU A 83 -12.98 -14.31 -5.46
C GLU A 83 -12.73 -13.90 -4.01
N ARG A 84 -11.47 -13.90 -3.57
CA ARG A 84 -11.06 -13.46 -2.22
C ARG A 84 -11.55 -12.04 -1.90
N TYR A 85 -11.51 -11.13 -2.87
CA TYR A 85 -12.04 -9.78 -2.68
C TYR A 85 -13.56 -9.79 -2.46
N ILE A 86 -14.31 -10.50 -3.31
CA ILE A 86 -15.78 -10.57 -3.19
C ILE A 86 -16.20 -11.24 -1.89
N GLU A 87 -15.56 -12.34 -1.50
CA GLU A 87 -15.78 -13.00 -0.21
C GLU A 87 -15.47 -12.05 0.96
N GLY A 88 -14.37 -11.31 0.87
CA GLY A 88 -14.00 -10.33 1.89
C GLY A 88 -14.99 -9.16 2.01
N ARG A 89 -15.58 -8.71 0.89
CA ARG A 89 -16.68 -7.73 0.87
C ARG A 89 -17.96 -8.30 1.50
N GLN A 90 -18.27 -9.57 1.25
CA GLN A 90 -19.47 -10.24 1.78
C GLN A 90 -19.38 -10.52 3.28
N THR A 91 -18.18 -10.83 3.77
CA THR A 91 -17.89 -11.08 5.19
C THR A 91 -17.54 -9.80 5.97
N ASP A 92 -17.66 -8.63 5.33
CA ASP A 92 -17.32 -7.32 5.88
C ASP A 92 -15.89 -7.22 6.44
N THR A 93 -14.96 -8.01 5.89
CA THR A 93 -13.53 -7.95 6.23
C THR A 93 -12.77 -6.98 5.32
N ILE A 94 -13.33 -6.68 4.14
CA ILE A 94 -12.84 -5.66 3.21
C ILE A 94 -13.90 -4.58 3.07
N HIS A 95 -13.55 -3.34 3.42
CA HIS A 95 -14.45 -2.19 3.25
C HIS A 95 -14.08 -1.29 2.07
N GLN A 96 -12.91 -1.52 1.45
CA GLN A 96 -12.40 -0.72 0.35
C GLN A 96 -12.99 -1.18 -0.99
N GLU A 97 -13.07 -0.26 -1.94
CA GLU A 97 -13.33 -0.61 -3.34
C GLU A 97 -12.18 -1.43 -3.94
N PHE A 98 -12.44 -2.06 -5.08
CA PHE A 98 -11.56 -3.06 -5.68
C PHE A 98 -10.18 -2.51 -6.06
N VAL A 99 -10.11 -1.37 -6.75
CA VAL A 99 -8.82 -0.78 -7.17
C VAL A 99 -7.98 -0.29 -5.98
N PRO A 100 -8.55 0.43 -4.98
CA PRO A 100 -7.85 0.69 -3.73
C PRO A 100 -7.33 -0.57 -3.02
N TYR A 101 -8.12 -1.64 -2.98
CA TYR A 101 -7.71 -2.92 -2.41
C TYR A 101 -6.47 -3.50 -3.13
N LEU A 102 -6.40 -3.37 -4.45
CA LEU A 102 -5.28 -3.86 -5.27
C LEU A 102 -3.97 -3.10 -5.03
N ARG A 103 -3.98 -1.90 -4.44
CA ARG A 103 -2.75 -1.14 -4.11
C ARG A 103 -1.75 -1.97 -3.32
N GLY A 104 -2.25 -2.75 -2.34
CA GLY A 104 -1.41 -3.60 -1.52
C GLY A 104 -0.84 -4.82 -2.26
N VAL A 105 -1.53 -5.29 -3.31
CA VAL A 105 -1.08 -6.40 -4.17
C VAL A 105 -0.04 -5.89 -5.16
N VAL A 106 -0.34 -4.80 -5.88
CA VAL A 106 0.60 -4.18 -6.83
C VAL A 106 1.90 -3.78 -6.14
N ARG A 107 1.83 -3.17 -4.95
CA ARG A 107 3.03 -2.87 -4.16
C ARG A 107 3.91 -4.09 -3.92
N HIS A 108 3.30 -5.21 -3.55
CA HIS A 108 4.04 -6.45 -3.29
C HIS A 108 4.73 -6.97 -4.56
N LEU A 109 4.00 -7.01 -5.68
CA LEU A 109 4.52 -7.47 -6.98
C LEU A 109 5.64 -6.58 -7.50
N VAL A 110 5.46 -5.25 -7.48
CA VAL A 110 6.49 -4.30 -7.92
C VAL A 110 7.77 -4.47 -7.10
N ILE A 111 7.69 -4.59 -5.77
CA ILE A 111 8.87 -4.81 -4.92
C ILE A 111 9.55 -6.15 -5.26
N ALA A 112 8.77 -7.22 -5.39
CA ALA A 112 9.29 -8.55 -5.70
C ALA A 112 10.04 -8.55 -7.05
N ASN A 113 9.42 -8.00 -8.10
CA ASN A 113 10.00 -7.89 -9.43
C ASN A 113 11.21 -6.95 -9.45
N ALA A 114 11.16 -5.81 -8.77
CA ALA A 114 12.29 -4.88 -8.70
C ALA A 114 13.52 -5.53 -8.04
N ARG A 115 13.32 -6.38 -7.02
CA ARG A 115 14.38 -7.18 -6.39
C ARG A 115 14.92 -8.29 -7.29
N MET A 116 14.06 -8.94 -8.06
CA MET A 116 14.49 -9.95 -9.05
C MET A 116 15.36 -9.31 -10.12
N LEU A 117 14.96 -8.14 -10.61
CA LEU A 117 15.66 -7.34 -11.63
C LEU A 117 16.85 -6.52 -11.07
N ARG A 118 17.13 -6.63 -9.77
CA ARG A 118 18.21 -5.90 -9.06
C ARG A 118 18.13 -4.38 -9.22
N LEU A 119 16.91 -3.84 -9.34
CA LEU A 119 16.62 -2.41 -9.33
C LEU A 119 16.61 -1.83 -7.92
N ILE A 120 16.29 -2.67 -6.93
CA ILE A 120 16.39 -2.37 -5.50
C ILE A 120 17.10 -3.51 -4.76
N SER A 121 17.61 -3.22 -3.58
CA SER A 121 18.29 -4.17 -2.70
C SER A 121 17.38 -5.34 -2.30
N ARG A 122 17.97 -6.53 -2.15
CA ARG A 122 17.29 -7.72 -1.59
C ARG A 122 17.32 -7.74 -0.05
N GLU A 123 17.28 -6.56 0.57
CA GLU A 123 17.31 -6.45 2.04
C GLU A 123 16.15 -7.26 2.66
N THR A 124 16.50 -8.13 3.58
CA THR A 124 15.58 -8.81 4.50
C THR A 124 14.96 -7.80 5.46
N SER A 125 13.84 -8.15 6.11
CA SER A 125 13.24 -7.28 7.13
C SER A 125 14.22 -6.94 8.26
N ALA A 126 15.12 -7.87 8.62
CA ALA A 126 16.14 -7.64 9.63
C ALA A 126 17.17 -6.60 9.16
N GLU A 127 17.66 -6.71 7.93
CA GLU A 127 18.61 -5.74 7.36
C GLU A 127 17.99 -4.35 7.21
N MET A 128 16.71 -4.25 6.84
CA MET A 128 15.99 -2.98 6.79
C MET A 128 15.86 -2.33 8.17
N LEU A 129 15.50 -3.11 9.19
CA LEU A 129 15.39 -2.63 10.57
C LEU A 129 16.75 -2.16 11.11
N SER A 130 17.81 -2.94 10.91
CA SER A 130 19.17 -2.53 11.29
C SER A 130 19.62 -1.27 10.56
N SER A 131 19.29 -1.14 9.28
CA SER A 131 19.64 0.05 8.48
C SER A 131 18.98 1.34 8.99
N VAL A 132 17.78 1.27 9.57
CA VAL A 132 17.14 2.42 10.24
C VAL A 132 17.92 2.80 11.50
N CYS A 133 18.33 1.81 12.30
CA CYS A 133 19.08 2.03 13.53
C CYS A 133 20.52 2.54 13.30
N ASP A 134 21.14 2.15 12.18
CA ASP A 134 22.50 2.56 11.82
C ASP A 134 22.55 3.95 11.14
N ALA A 135 21.39 4.52 10.77
CA ALA A 135 21.32 5.80 10.06
C ALA A 135 21.68 6.97 11.00
N LYS A 136 22.88 7.55 10.82
CA LYS A 136 23.42 8.63 11.67
C LYS A 136 22.96 10.04 11.32
N ARG A 137 22.33 10.25 10.16
CA ARG A 137 21.89 11.56 9.66
C ARG A 137 20.37 11.58 9.54
N ASP A 138 19.74 12.67 9.97
CA ASP A 138 18.28 12.79 10.00
C ASP A 138 17.62 12.52 8.64
N THR A 139 18.16 13.05 7.55
CA THR A 139 17.60 12.81 6.20
C THR A 139 17.72 11.34 5.76
N THR A 140 18.86 10.71 6.03
CA THR A 140 19.07 9.28 5.74
C THR A 140 18.19 8.40 6.61
N TYR A 141 17.98 8.78 7.87
CA TYR A 141 17.07 8.11 8.79
C TYR A 141 15.63 8.17 8.27
N VAL A 142 15.14 9.37 7.91
CA VAL A 142 13.80 9.57 7.36
C VAL A 142 13.60 8.73 6.09
N ASP A 143 14.58 8.73 5.17
CA ASP A 143 14.51 7.92 3.94
C ASP A 143 14.45 6.41 4.24
N ARG A 144 15.31 5.93 5.16
CA ARG A 144 15.35 4.51 5.54
C ARG A 144 14.06 4.08 6.23
N LEU A 145 13.50 4.95 7.07
CA LEU A 145 12.26 4.70 7.78
C LEU A 145 11.06 4.75 6.83
N ALA A 146 11.01 5.71 5.90
CA ALA A 146 10.01 5.77 4.84
C ALA A 146 10.04 4.51 3.97
N TRP A 147 11.24 4.02 3.62
CA TRP A 147 11.43 2.78 2.87
C TRP A 147 10.96 1.55 3.66
N LEU A 148 11.33 1.46 4.94
CA LEU A 148 10.89 0.40 5.85
C LEU A 148 9.36 0.34 5.93
N LYS A 149 8.71 1.49 6.16
CA LYS A 149 7.24 1.64 6.15
C LYS A 149 6.67 1.18 4.81
N PHE A 150 7.22 1.66 3.70
CA PHE A 150 6.74 1.28 2.37
C PHE A 150 6.74 -0.24 2.18
N CYS A 151 7.84 -0.90 2.54
CA CYS A 151 8.00 -2.34 2.33
C CYS A 151 7.21 -3.21 3.30
N LEU A 152 7.13 -2.84 4.58
CA LEU A 152 6.66 -3.75 5.63
C LEU A 152 5.28 -3.40 6.22
N GLU A 153 4.73 -2.22 5.94
CA GLU A 153 3.50 -1.74 6.59
C GLU A 153 2.31 -2.69 6.43
N LYS A 154 2.07 -3.26 5.23
CA LYS A 154 0.97 -4.24 5.07
C LYS A 154 1.13 -5.43 6.01
N LYS A 155 2.35 -5.99 6.07
CA LYS A 155 2.67 -7.16 6.89
C LYS A 155 2.52 -6.83 8.37
N VAL A 156 3.08 -5.69 8.80
CA VAL A 156 2.99 -5.21 10.18
C VAL A 156 1.54 -5.00 10.61
N ARG A 157 0.71 -4.35 9.78
CA ARG A 157 -0.71 -4.16 10.07
C ARG A 157 -1.47 -5.48 10.23
N GLN A 158 -1.23 -6.43 9.33
CA GLN A 158 -1.86 -7.74 9.39
C GLN A 158 -1.47 -8.49 10.66
N GLU A 159 -0.18 -8.49 11.02
CA GLU A 159 0.33 -9.16 12.22
C GLU A 159 -0.15 -8.49 13.51
N ILE A 160 -0.19 -7.16 13.57
CA ILE A 160 -0.72 -6.42 14.72
C ILE A 160 -2.20 -6.78 14.93
N LEU A 161 -3.00 -6.78 13.87
CA LEU A 161 -4.42 -7.14 13.99
C LEU A 161 -4.61 -8.62 14.35
N ALA A 162 -3.82 -9.52 13.79
CA ALA A 162 -3.90 -10.95 14.08
C ALA A 162 -3.53 -11.30 15.53
N ARG A 163 -2.68 -10.47 16.16
CA ARG A 163 -2.22 -10.66 17.54
C ARG A 163 -3.03 -9.87 18.57
N ALA A 164 -3.93 -8.98 18.13
CA ALA A 164 -4.71 -8.16 19.04
C ALA A 164 -5.72 -9.02 19.82
N THR A 165 -5.83 -8.79 21.13
CA THR A 165 -6.90 -9.37 21.94
C THR A 165 -8.26 -8.81 21.48
N PRO A 166 -9.38 -9.52 21.70
CA PRO A 166 -10.71 -9.03 21.31
C PRO A 166 -11.01 -7.61 21.80
N ASP A 167 -10.57 -7.29 23.02
CA ASP A 167 -10.80 -5.99 23.67
C ASP A 167 -10.04 -4.84 22.99
N VAL A 168 -8.87 -5.13 22.42
CA VAL A 168 -8.00 -4.16 21.75
C VAL A 168 -8.24 -4.12 20.24
N PHE A 169 -8.72 -5.22 19.66
CA PHE A 169 -8.88 -5.41 18.21
C PHE A 169 -9.71 -4.30 17.57
N SER A 170 -10.88 -3.97 18.14
CA SER A 170 -11.74 -2.92 17.58
C SER A 170 -11.04 -1.56 17.53
N ARG A 171 -10.26 -1.23 18.57
CA ARG A 171 -9.52 0.03 18.66
C ARG A 171 -8.37 0.06 17.66
N PHE A 172 -7.60 -1.01 17.57
CA PHE A 172 -6.53 -1.18 16.59
C PHE A 172 -7.05 -1.17 15.16
N TYR A 173 -8.14 -1.87 14.88
CA TYR A 173 -8.72 -1.92 13.55
C TYR A 173 -9.10 -0.53 13.04
N ARG A 174 -9.80 0.26 13.87
CA ARG A 174 -10.21 1.62 13.53
C ARG A 174 -9.02 2.57 13.34
N LEU A 175 -7.95 2.38 14.11
CA LEU A 175 -6.80 3.29 14.15
C LEU A 175 -5.53 2.65 13.55
N ILE A 176 -5.68 1.62 12.72
CA ILE A 176 -4.56 0.76 12.32
C ILE A 176 -3.44 1.52 11.60
N HIS A 177 -3.77 2.62 10.93
CA HIS A 177 -2.80 3.50 10.30
C HIS A 177 -1.92 4.22 11.34
N ARG A 178 -2.53 4.77 12.39
CA ARG A 178 -1.80 5.41 13.51
C ARG A 178 -0.95 4.40 14.27
N VAL A 179 -1.51 3.23 14.52
CA VAL A 179 -0.82 2.14 15.22
C VAL A 179 0.39 1.67 14.40
N SER A 180 0.23 1.53 13.09
CA SER A 180 1.33 1.21 12.18
C SER A 180 2.37 2.34 12.16
N ASP A 181 1.97 3.61 12.11
CA ASP A 181 2.88 4.73 12.12
C ASP A 181 3.70 4.77 13.40
N TYR A 182 3.07 4.58 14.57
CA TYR A 182 3.76 4.51 15.85
C TYR A 182 4.74 3.34 15.92
N PHE A 183 4.33 2.16 15.41
CA PHE A 183 5.20 0.99 15.37
C PHE A 183 6.52 1.29 14.65
N PHE A 184 6.45 1.96 13.51
CA PHE A 184 7.65 2.29 12.74
C PHE A 184 8.39 3.51 13.29
N GLU A 185 7.70 4.59 13.64
CA GLU A 185 8.32 5.89 13.93
C GLU A 185 8.75 6.07 15.38
N GLN A 186 8.18 5.32 16.32
CA GLN A 186 8.49 5.42 17.75
C GLN A 186 9.00 4.10 18.32
N TYR A 187 8.26 3.01 18.07
CA TYR A 187 8.58 1.72 18.69
C TYR A 187 9.86 1.11 18.12
N VAL A 188 10.00 0.95 16.80
CA VAL A 188 11.22 0.41 16.17
C VAL A 188 12.49 1.17 16.60
N PRO A 189 12.53 2.51 16.57
CA PRO A 189 13.68 3.29 17.05
C PRO A 189 14.00 3.04 18.53
N SER A 190 12.99 2.94 19.40
CA SER A 190 13.20 2.62 20.81
C SER A 190 13.87 1.25 21.03
N GLN A 191 13.74 0.34 20.05
CA GLN A 191 14.27 -1.02 20.10
C GLN A 191 15.61 -1.18 19.39
N CYS A 192 16.27 -0.10 18.94
CA CYS A 192 17.49 -0.21 18.15
C CYS A 192 18.63 -0.98 18.83
N ALA A 193 18.81 -0.83 20.15
CA ALA A 193 19.80 -1.61 20.89
C ALA A 193 19.53 -3.13 20.85
N ARG A 194 18.26 -3.53 20.78
CA ARG A 194 17.83 -4.93 20.65
C ARG A 194 17.96 -5.41 19.20
N ILE A 195 17.60 -4.57 18.23
CA ILE A 195 17.69 -4.86 16.79
C ILE A 195 19.15 -5.14 16.39
N SER A 196 20.10 -4.29 16.81
CA SER A 196 21.52 -4.46 16.47
C SER A 196 22.15 -5.75 17.02
N ARG A 197 21.53 -6.39 18.02
CA ARG A 197 22.01 -7.66 18.62
C ARG A 197 21.37 -8.91 18.01
N SER A 198 20.28 -8.77 17.26
CA SER A 198 19.54 -9.90 16.70
C SER A 198 19.96 -10.19 15.26
N ARG A 199 20.05 -11.47 14.89
CA ARG A 199 20.43 -11.92 13.53
C ARG A 199 19.30 -12.65 12.78
N GLY A 200 18.09 -12.67 13.34
CA GLY A 200 16.99 -13.54 12.87
C GLY A 200 15.64 -12.84 12.71
N SER A 201 14.58 -13.50 13.18
CA SER A 201 13.17 -13.10 13.09
C SER A 201 12.80 -11.85 13.92
N ILE A 202 13.68 -10.85 13.96
CA ILE A 202 13.55 -9.65 14.80
C ILE A 202 12.23 -8.91 14.59
N LEU A 203 11.71 -8.88 13.36
CA LEU A 203 10.39 -8.27 13.10
C LEU A 203 9.27 -9.00 13.88
N GLN A 204 9.30 -10.33 13.91
CA GLN A 204 8.30 -11.12 14.65
C GLN A 204 8.47 -10.95 16.15
N ASP A 205 9.71 -10.85 16.64
CA ASP A 205 9.99 -10.61 18.05
C ASP A 205 9.53 -9.22 18.51
N LEU A 206 9.70 -8.21 17.64
CA LEU A 206 9.19 -6.85 17.85
C LEU A 206 7.67 -6.83 17.87
N LEU A 207 7.02 -7.48 16.90
CA LEU A 207 5.55 -7.60 16.84
C LEU A 207 4.97 -8.37 18.03
N ALA A 208 5.68 -9.39 18.53
CA ALA A 208 5.25 -10.14 19.72
C ALA A 208 5.36 -9.30 21.00
N SER A 209 6.33 -8.38 21.07
CA SER A 209 6.49 -7.48 22.22
C SER A 209 5.63 -6.21 22.14
N PHE A 210 5.15 -5.86 20.94
CA PHE A 210 4.24 -4.74 20.68
C PHE A 210 2.80 -5.06 21.11
N SER A 211 2.58 -5.19 22.42
CA SER A 211 1.26 -5.56 22.97
C SER A 211 1.04 -5.11 24.42
N SER A 212 1.94 -4.29 24.98
CA SER A 212 1.70 -3.72 26.32
C SER A 212 0.60 -2.66 26.28
N GLU A 213 -0.23 -2.55 27.33
CA GLU A 213 -1.32 -1.56 27.39
C GLU A 213 -0.83 -0.12 27.17
N VAL A 214 0.41 0.19 27.57
CA VAL A 214 1.05 1.49 27.39
C VAL A 214 1.30 1.77 25.90
N GLU A 215 1.96 0.85 25.20
CA GLU A 215 2.22 0.98 23.74
C GLU A 215 0.91 1.06 22.95
N VAL A 216 -0.11 0.29 23.36
CA VAL A 216 -1.43 0.25 22.73
C VAL A 216 -2.14 1.60 22.85
N ASN A 217 -2.02 2.31 23.99
CA ASN A 217 -2.60 3.63 24.19
C ASN A 217 -1.86 4.70 23.39
N GLU A 218 -0.53 4.76 23.50
CA GLU A 218 0.28 5.74 22.76
C GLU A 218 0.13 5.57 21.24
N ALA A 219 0.11 4.34 20.75
CA ALA A 219 -0.05 4.05 19.32
C ALA A 219 -1.40 4.50 18.74
N CYS A 220 -2.46 4.54 19.54
CA CYS A 220 -3.78 5.00 19.10
C CYS A 220 -3.87 6.54 18.99
N GLU A 221 -3.10 7.25 19.81
CA GLU A 221 -3.05 8.71 19.83
C GLU A 221 -2.03 9.29 18.85
N TYR A 222 -1.04 8.47 18.45
CA TYR A 222 0.03 8.89 17.57
C TYR A 222 -0.45 9.34 16.19
N ILE A 223 0.19 10.39 15.67
CA ILE A 223 0.01 10.87 14.30
C ILE A 223 1.37 10.76 13.61
N GLY A 224 1.44 9.90 12.60
CA GLY A 224 2.66 9.70 11.81
C GLY A 224 3.12 10.95 11.11
N THR A 225 4.43 11.12 11.03
CA THR A 225 5.10 12.28 10.42
C THR A 225 5.87 11.91 9.16
N ILE A 226 6.18 10.63 8.95
CA ILE A 226 6.99 10.17 7.83
C ILE A 226 6.12 9.45 6.80
N THR A 227 5.95 10.07 5.64
CA THR A 227 5.22 9.47 4.51
C THR A 227 6.14 8.56 3.69
N PRO A 228 5.73 7.32 3.37
CA PRO A 228 6.49 6.44 2.48
C PRO A 228 6.78 7.11 1.12
N MET A 229 8.07 7.36 0.86
CA MET A 229 8.68 8.05 -0.28
C MET A 229 7.72 8.64 -1.32
N ALA A 230 7.42 9.92 -1.12
CA ALA A 230 7.16 10.89 -2.17
C ALA A 230 8.41 11.79 -2.23
N LYS A 231 9.42 11.45 -3.03
CA LYS A 231 10.48 12.43 -3.33
C LYS A 231 9.84 13.49 -4.22
N ASP A 232 9.77 14.73 -3.72
CA ASP A 232 9.36 15.94 -4.45
C ASP A 232 8.15 15.75 -5.38
N ILE A 233 6.98 15.44 -4.81
CA ILE A 233 5.73 15.61 -5.55
C ILE A 233 5.43 17.10 -5.61
N ASP A 234 5.86 17.74 -6.69
CA ASP A 234 5.11 18.86 -7.24
C ASP A 234 3.73 18.28 -7.61
N ASP A 235 2.69 18.67 -6.86
CA ASP A 235 1.29 18.25 -7.05
C ASP A 235 0.71 18.62 -8.45
N ARG A 236 1.54 19.17 -9.34
CA ARG A 236 1.22 19.65 -10.68
C ARG A 236 1.20 18.58 -11.78
N GLN A 237 1.47 17.31 -11.46
CA GLN A 237 1.38 16.21 -12.44
C GLN A 237 0.43 15.10 -11.97
N ARG A 238 -0.80 15.52 -11.63
CA ARG A 238 -1.97 14.65 -11.60
C ARG A 238 -2.12 13.96 -12.96
N ALA A 239 -2.58 12.70 -12.94
CA ALA A 239 -3.10 12.06 -14.14
C ALA A 239 -4.13 13.00 -14.81
N PRO A 240 -4.26 13.02 -16.15
CA PRO A 240 -5.28 13.83 -16.79
C PRO A 240 -6.63 13.52 -16.15
N GLU A 241 -7.24 14.56 -15.59
CA GLU A 241 -8.48 14.48 -14.82
C GLU A 241 -9.57 13.81 -15.66
N GLY A 242 -9.86 12.56 -15.32
CA GLY A 242 -11.01 11.80 -15.78
C GLY A 242 -11.83 11.37 -14.58
N LYS A 243 -12.45 12.35 -13.91
CA LYS A 243 -13.33 12.29 -12.72
C LYS A 243 -12.64 12.30 -11.35
N ASP A 244 -12.28 13.52 -10.97
CA ASP A 244 -12.01 14.09 -9.62
C ASP A 244 -13.08 13.61 -8.58
N GLU A 245 -12.75 13.09 -7.39
CA GLU A 245 -12.17 13.79 -6.22
C GLU A 245 -12.98 14.99 -5.65
N GLY A 246 -14.30 15.06 -5.94
CA GLY A 246 -15.28 15.79 -5.12
C GLY A 246 -16.13 14.80 -4.30
N GLU A 247 -16.34 14.92 -2.99
CA GLU A 247 -16.42 16.13 -2.18
C GLU A 247 -15.81 15.90 -0.79
N TYR A 248 -14.74 16.64 -0.53
CA TYR A 248 -14.58 17.40 0.72
C TYR A 248 -15.94 17.69 1.35
N LEU A 249 -16.13 17.29 2.62
CA LEU A 249 -16.98 17.95 3.60
C LEU A 249 -18.07 18.85 3.00
N GLY A 250 -19.31 18.38 2.99
CA GLY A 250 -20.51 19.10 2.56
C GLY A 250 -20.51 20.58 2.95
N ALA A 251 -19.89 21.40 2.08
CA ALA A 251 -19.99 22.84 2.01
C ALA A 251 -21.37 23.27 1.47
N GLN A 252 -22.35 22.34 1.45
CA GLN A 252 -23.75 22.60 1.17
C GLN A 252 -24.59 22.91 2.42
N ASN A 253 -24.09 22.70 3.65
CA ASN A 253 -24.77 23.24 4.85
C ASN A 253 -24.64 24.77 5.00
N HIS A 254 -23.92 25.45 4.09
CA HIS A 254 -23.90 26.92 4.00
C HIS A 254 -24.73 27.53 2.86
N ALA A 255 -25.41 26.72 2.04
CA ALA A 255 -26.30 27.25 0.99
C ALA A 255 -27.80 27.07 1.30
N GLN A 256 -28.20 26.21 2.25
CA GLN A 256 -29.60 26.10 2.71
C GLN A 256 -29.98 27.04 3.87
N ARG A 257 -29.03 27.85 4.39
CA ARG A 257 -29.31 28.93 5.36
C ARG A 257 -29.53 30.31 4.71
N ARG A 258 -29.72 30.38 3.38
CA ARG A 258 -30.04 31.62 2.65
C ARG A 258 -31.29 31.51 1.77
N GLY A 259 -32.22 30.63 2.15
CA GLY A 259 -33.55 30.50 1.53
C GLY A 259 -34.69 30.46 2.55
N SER A 260 -34.51 31.07 3.72
CA SER A 260 -35.58 31.35 4.69
C SER A 260 -35.74 32.86 4.81
N SER A 261 -36.30 33.47 3.77
CA SER A 261 -37.06 34.73 3.75
C SER A 261 -37.58 34.94 2.34
#